data_AF-A0A0Q8R735-F1
#
_entry.id   AF-A0A0Q8R735-F1
#
_cell.length_a   1.000
_cell.length_b   1.000
_cell.length_c   1.000
_cell.angle_alpha   90.00
_cell.angle_beta   90.00
_cell.angle_gamma   90.00
#
_symmetry.space_group_name_H-M   'P 1'
#
loop_
_entity.id
_entity.type
_entity.pdbx_description
1 polymer ?
#
loop_
_entity_poly.entity_id
_entity_poly.type
_entity_poly.pdbx_seq_one_letter_code
_entity_poly.pdbx_strand_id
1 'polypeptide(L)'
;MKSIFPIWLTFVGVLLTAINTQAAPVEGTWKLERSVDYESNAPAKKAPKFPIIKFQDNIIQLSENCTARLIATDYLFPEVFQAMTKEGISETQVDRFLVKNFGISLLKTKMVYKLKPNPEYCASPVMEFFVVNDKILIPAGDIFYIYGKTQPDHGAAYHNATQSKNDSLISGYKLSRLPMDFDRYYDTCRPKITNSKGKPQTSDKCAPEFFPYVADPKSDDPLMKLVGNHNYTMGGHRYADGFSPPFKQKAPATFLVFTPMNQVVLLRVDDFEVVRNEERDIMAGVYLSVVNGKVVDQISGCHLNLEYVCLAEGQAVAKLAPNGKFQKITNP
;
A
#
# COMPACT_ATOMS: atom_id res chain seq x y z
N MET A 1 -70.01 -29.63 5.42
CA MET A 1 -68.88 -28.87 5.99
C MET A 1 -67.74 -28.89 4.99
N LYS A 2 -67.48 -27.77 4.30
CA LYS A 2 -66.37 -27.61 3.35
C LYS A 2 -65.32 -26.75 4.04
N SER A 3 -64.16 -27.32 4.36
CA SER A 3 -63.03 -26.61 4.98
C SER A 3 -62.12 -26.06 3.88
N ILE A 4 -61.93 -24.75 3.89
CA ILE A 4 -61.06 -24.01 2.96
C ILE A 4 -59.75 -23.78 3.70
N PHE A 5 -58.64 -24.32 3.19
CA PHE A 5 -57.28 -24.03 3.67
C PHE A 5 -56.72 -22.81 2.92
N PRO A 6 -56.07 -21.84 3.61
CA PRO A 6 -55.38 -20.76 2.93
C PRO A 6 -53.94 -21.15 2.57
N ILE A 7 -53.56 -20.88 1.32
CA ILE A 7 -52.21 -21.01 0.77
C ILE A 7 -51.43 -19.76 1.18
N TRP A 8 -50.36 -19.94 1.96
CA TRP A 8 -49.38 -18.89 2.25
C TRP A 8 -48.31 -18.86 1.15
N LEU A 9 -48.30 -17.80 0.34
CA LEU A 9 -47.21 -17.50 -0.59
C LEU A 9 -46.11 -16.71 0.15
N THR A 10 -44.99 -17.36 0.47
CA THR A 10 -43.76 -16.68 0.90
C THR A 10 -42.97 -16.21 -0.33
N PHE A 11 -42.97 -14.89 -0.55
CA PHE A 11 -42.07 -14.21 -1.48
C PHE A 11 -40.65 -14.20 -0.88
N VAL A 12 -39.75 -15.03 -1.42
CA VAL A 12 -38.31 -14.94 -1.12
C VAL A 12 -37.73 -13.85 -2.00
N GLY A 13 -37.58 -12.64 -1.45
CA GLY A 13 -36.86 -11.55 -2.07
C GLY A 13 -35.35 -11.85 -2.09
N VAL A 14 -34.83 -12.21 -3.26
CA VAL A 14 -33.38 -12.32 -3.48
C VAL A 14 -32.81 -10.90 -3.57
N LEU A 15 -32.19 -10.43 -2.48
CA LEU A 15 -31.34 -9.24 -2.52
C LEU A 15 -30.09 -9.55 -3.35
N LEU A 16 -30.08 -9.06 -4.59
CA LEU A 16 -28.87 -8.98 -5.41
C LEU A 16 -27.97 -7.90 -4.83
N THR A 17 -27.02 -8.28 -3.97
CA THR A 17 -25.90 -7.41 -3.61
C THR A 17 -25.00 -7.28 -4.84
N ALA A 18 -25.05 -6.12 -5.51
CA ALA A 18 -24.05 -5.76 -6.51
C ALA A 18 -22.69 -5.63 -5.80
N ILE A 19 -21.87 -6.67 -5.90
CA ILE A 19 -20.47 -6.62 -5.49
C ILE A 19 -19.79 -5.73 -6.52
N ASN A 20 -19.67 -4.44 -6.24
CA ASN A 20 -18.75 -3.57 -6.95
C ASN A 20 -17.35 -4.15 -6.74
N THR A 21 -16.92 -4.93 -7.72
CA THR A 21 -15.57 -5.47 -7.79
C THR A 21 -14.69 -4.29 -8.17
N GLN A 22 -14.35 -3.47 -7.18
CA GLN A 22 -13.40 -2.38 -7.38
C GLN A 22 -12.07 -3.06 -7.72
N ALA A 23 -11.66 -2.93 -8.99
CA ALA A 23 -10.38 -3.45 -9.45
C ALA A 23 -9.29 -3.00 -8.47
N ALA A 24 -8.46 -3.93 -8.02
CA ALA A 24 -7.36 -3.60 -7.13
C ALA A 24 -6.54 -2.45 -7.76
N PRO A 25 -6.17 -1.42 -6.99
CA PRO A 25 -5.45 -0.28 -7.54
C PRO A 25 -4.13 -0.76 -8.14
N VAL A 26 -3.96 -0.54 -9.44
CA VAL A 26 -2.74 -0.82 -10.23
C VAL A 26 -1.54 0.02 -9.75
N GLU A 27 -1.83 1.04 -8.94
CA GLU A 27 -0.91 1.96 -8.27
C GLU A 27 0.34 1.28 -7.70
N GLY A 28 1.51 1.88 -7.98
CA GLY A 28 2.80 1.41 -7.49
C GLY A 28 3.87 1.30 -8.57
N THR A 29 5.08 0.92 -8.16
CA THR A 29 6.17 0.60 -9.09
C THR A 29 6.18 -0.91 -9.34
N TRP A 30 6.52 -1.29 -10.57
CA TRP A 30 6.49 -2.66 -11.04
C TRP A 30 7.77 -2.92 -11.82
N LYS A 31 8.43 -4.03 -11.52
CA LYS A 31 9.70 -4.39 -12.15
C LYS A 31 9.56 -5.72 -12.86
N LEU A 32 10.18 -5.82 -14.04
CA LEU A 32 10.26 -7.05 -14.79
C LEU A 32 10.84 -8.16 -13.92
N GLU A 33 10.07 -9.22 -13.72
CA GLU A 33 10.54 -10.43 -13.06
C GLU A 33 11.10 -11.40 -14.08
N ARG A 34 10.40 -11.56 -15.20
CA ARG A 34 10.75 -12.55 -16.22
C ARG A 34 10.09 -12.24 -17.56
N SER A 35 10.74 -12.69 -18.62
CA SER A 35 10.20 -12.74 -19.98
C SER A 35 10.29 -14.17 -20.51
N VAL A 36 9.26 -14.62 -21.23
CA VAL A 36 9.28 -15.92 -21.91
C VAL A 36 8.72 -15.74 -23.31
N ASP A 37 9.42 -16.32 -24.27
CA ASP A 37 9.02 -16.42 -25.67
C ASP A 37 8.11 -17.65 -25.84
N TYR A 38 6.95 -17.43 -26.44
CA TYR A 38 5.89 -18.44 -26.56
C TYR A 38 6.33 -19.66 -27.36
N GLU A 39 6.95 -19.42 -28.52
CA GLU A 39 7.35 -20.45 -29.48
C GLU A 39 8.46 -21.33 -28.90
N SER A 40 9.50 -20.71 -28.34
CA SER A 40 10.67 -21.42 -27.84
C SER A 40 10.49 -21.96 -26.41
N ASN A 41 9.51 -21.47 -25.65
CA ASN A 41 9.39 -21.69 -24.21
C ASN A 41 10.68 -21.36 -23.43
N ALA A 42 11.49 -20.45 -23.96
CA ALA A 42 12.77 -20.03 -23.39
C ALA A 42 12.69 -18.58 -22.88
N PRO A 43 13.61 -18.15 -22.00
CA PRO A 43 13.75 -16.74 -21.66
C PRO A 43 13.89 -15.89 -22.93
N ALA A 44 13.12 -14.80 -23.01
CA ALA A 44 13.13 -13.99 -24.22
C ALA A 44 14.51 -13.37 -24.43
N LYS A 45 15.04 -13.44 -25.66
CA LYS A 45 16.37 -12.93 -26.00
C LYS A 45 16.47 -11.40 -25.93
N LYS A 46 15.34 -10.71 -26.02
CA LYS A 46 15.25 -9.25 -26.01
C LYS A 46 14.58 -8.77 -24.73
N ALA A 47 15.23 -7.83 -24.04
CA ALA A 47 14.63 -7.15 -22.90
C ALA A 47 13.52 -6.18 -23.36
N PRO A 48 12.48 -5.95 -22.54
CA PRO A 48 11.48 -4.94 -22.85
C PRO A 48 12.10 -3.54 -22.80
N LYS A 49 11.54 -2.62 -23.60
CA LYS A 49 11.96 -1.20 -23.62
C LYS A 49 11.89 -0.55 -22.24
N PHE A 50 10.92 -0.96 -21.42
CA PHE A 50 10.69 -0.42 -20.08
C PHE A 50 10.73 -1.54 -19.03
N PRO A 51 11.88 -1.78 -18.37
CA PRO A 51 11.99 -2.82 -17.35
C PRO A 51 11.33 -2.43 -16.01
N ILE A 52 10.99 -1.15 -15.84
CA ILE A 52 10.30 -0.60 -14.69
C ILE A 52 9.09 0.21 -15.18
N ILE A 53 7.96 0.04 -14.51
CA ILE A 53 6.69 0.71 -14.82
C ILE A 53 6.14 1.28 -13.53
N LYS A 54 5.68 2.53 -13.54
CA LYS A 54 5.03 3.16 -12.38
C LYS A 54 3.60 3.53 -12.71
N PHE A 55 2.69 3.26 -11.79
CA PHE A 55 1.31 3.74 -11.85
C PHE A 55 1.10 4.70 -10.68
N GLN A 56 0.61 5.89 -11.01
CA GLN A 56 0.24 6.94 -10.08
C GLN A 56 -0.99 7.69 -10.60
N ASP A 57 -2.09 7.68 -9.86
CA ASP A 57 -3.29 8.49 -10.17
C ASP A 57 -3.86 8.25 -11.59
N ASN A 58 -3.99 6.98 -11.99
CA ASN A 58 -4.35 6.55 -13.37
C ASN A 58 -3.36 6.98 -14.47
N ILE A 59 -2.16 7.44 -14.10
CA ILE A 59 -1.07 7.73 -15.02
C ILE A 59 -0.07 6.57 -14.93
N ILE A 60 0.35 6.08 -16.10
CA ILE A 60 1.50 5.21 -16.22
C ILE A 60 2.72 6.04 -16.59
N GLN A 61 3.82 5.82 -15.88
CA GLN A 61 5.14 6.36 -16.20
C GLN A 61 6.06 5.20 -16.56
N LEU A 62 6.46 5.14 -17.83
CA LEU A 62 7.36 4.14 -18.39
C LEU A 62 8.81 4.65 -18.45
N SER A 63 8.98 5.96 -18.60
CA SER A 63 10.25 6.68 -18.49
C SER A 63 10.00 8.17 -18.19
N GLU A 64 11.05 8.97 -18.00
CA GLU A 64 10.94 10.43 -17.83
C GLU A 64 10.20 11.10 -19.00
N ASN A 65 10.39 10.58 -20.21
CA ASN A 65 9.79 11.11 -21.43
C ASN A 65 8.57 10.30 -21.88
N CYS A 66 8.08 9.37 -21.06
CA CYS A 66 6.93 8.54 -21.42
C CYS A 66 5.96 8.38 -20.26
N THR A 67 4.96 9.27 -20.24
CA THR A 67 3.84 9.27 -19.32
C THR A 67 2.53 9.31 -20.09
N ALA A 68 1.54 8.50 -19.72
CA ALA A 68 0.22 8.51 -20.35
C ALA A 68 -0.87 8.15 -19.35
N ARG A 69 -2.13 8.46 -19.67
CA ARG A 69 -3.25 7.98 -18.85
C ARG A 69 -3.62 6.55 -19.24
N LEU A 70 -4.12 5.82 -18.26
CA LEU A 70 -4.72 4.52 -18.48
C LEU A 70 -6.20 4.63 -18.81
N ILE A 71 -6.62 3.80 -19.74
CA ILE A 71 -8.03 3.45 -19.92
C ILE A 71 -8.19 1.95 -19.80
N ALA A 72 -9.24 1.51 -19.12
CA ALA A 72 -9.65 0.12 -19.11
C ALA A 72 -10.66 -0.11 -20.25
N THR A 73 -10.45 -1.15 -21.04
CA THR A 73 -11.35 -1.57 -22.14
C THR A 73 -11.64 -3.05 -22.01
N ASP A 74 -12.74 -3.50 -22.62
CA ASP A 74 -13.07 -4.93 -22.66
C ASP A 74 -11.94 -5.73 -23.32
N TYR A 75 -11.62 -6.87 -22.72
CA TYR A 75 -10.63 -7.79 -23.24
C TYR A 75 -11.25 -8.70 -24.31
N LEU A 76 -10.72 -8.62 -25.52
CA LEU A 76 -11.05 -9.50 -26.64
C LEU A 76 -9.77 -10.19 -27.12
N PHE A 77 -9.69 -11.52 -26.95
CA PHE A 77 -8.50 -12.31 -27.27
C PHE A 77 -7.94 -12.03 -28.68
N PRO A 78 -8.75 -12.05 -29.77
CA PRO A 78 -8.25 -11.82 -31.12
C PRO A 78 -7.65 -10.43 -31.35
N GLU A 79 -8.06 -9.42 -30.56
CA GLU A 79 -7.57 -8.06 -30.71
C GLU A 79 -6.19 -7.90 -30.08
N VAL A 80 -6.02 -8.39 -28.85
CA VAL A 80 -4.74 -8.30 -28.12
C VAL A 80 -3.70 -9.25 -28.69
N PHE A 81 -4.12 -10.46 -29.07
CA PHE A 81 -3.26 -11.55 -29.53
C PHE A 81 -3.37 -11.76 -31.04
N GLN A 82 -3.48 -10.69 -31.82
CA GLN A 82 -3.76 -10.78 -33.26
C GLN A 82 -2.72 -11.63 -34.01
N ALA A 83 -1.43 -11.50 -33.68
CA ALA A 83 -0.36 -12.27 -34.32
C ALA A 83 -0.54 -13.78 -34.07
N MET A 84 -0.70 -14.17 -32.80
CA MET A 84 -0.94 -15.57 -32.42
C MET A 84 -2.24 -16.12 -33.01
N THR A 85 -3.29 -15.30 -33.04
CA THR A 85 -4.59 -15.69 -33.62
C THR A 85 -4.46 -15.99 -35.11
N LYS A 86 -3.65 -15.22 -35.85
CA LYS A 86 -3.36 -15.46 -37.28
C LYS A 86 -2.61 -16.77 -37.50
N GLU A 87 -1.84 -17.22 -36.51
CA GLU A 87 -1.12 -18.50 -36.52
C GLU A 87 -1.99 -19.66 -36.01
N GLY A 88 -3.28 -19.42 -35.71
CA GLY A 88 -4.22 -20.44 -35.27
C GLY A 88 -4.09 -20.81 -33.79
N ILE A 89 -3.37 -20.01 -33.00
CA ILE A 89 -3.23 -20.22 -31.55
C ILE A 89 -4.50 -19.73 -30.84
N SER A 90 -5.10 -20.59 -30.02
CA SER A 90 -6.30 -20.28 -29.24
C SER A 90 -6.01 -19.60 -27.91
N GLU A 91 -7.03 -18.94 -27.35
CA GLU A 91 -7.00 -18.38 -26.00
C GLU A 91 -6.63 -19.43 -24.94
N THR A 92 -7.16 -20.65 -25.08
CA THR A 92 -6.87 -21.75 -24.15
C THR A 92 -5.42 -22.24 -24.23
N GLN A 93 -4.77 -22.13 -25.39
CA GLN A 93 -3.34 -22.45 -25.56
C GLN A 93 -2.47 -21.38 -24.90
N VAL A 94 -2.79 -20.10 -25.11
CA VAL A 94 -2.11 -18.98 -24.44
C VAL A 94 -2.28 -19.07 -22.93
N ASP A 95 -3.49 -19.30 -22.43
CA ASP A 95 -3.74 -19.41 -20.99
C ASP A 95 -2.96 -20.57 -20.36
N ARG A 96 -2.92 -21.74 -21.01
CA ARG A 96 -2.11 -22.88 -20.54
C ARG A 96 -0.63 -22.53 -20.47
N PHE A 97 -0.12 -21.82 -21.48
CA PHE A 97 1.26 -21.33 -21.47
C PHE A 97 1.49 -20.35 -20.31
N LEU A 98 0.56 -19.43 -20.07
CA LEU A 98 0.65 -18.45 -18.99
C LEU A 98 0.61 -19.10 -17.60
N VAL A 99 -0.25 -20.10 -17.39
CA VAL A 99 -0.30 -20.85 -16.14
C VAL A 99 0.99 -21.61 -15.91
N LYS A 100 1.47 -22.34 -16.93
CA LYS A 100 2.71 -23.14 -16.84
C LYS A 100 3.93 -22.28 -16.55
N ASN A 101 4.09 -21.19 -17.29
CA ASN A 101 5.29 -20.38 -17.17
C ASN A 101 5.16 -19.40 -16.02
N PHE A 102 4.05 -18.69 -15.89
CA PHE A 102 3.90 -17.54 -15.00
C PHE A 102 2.99 -17.75 -13.80
N GLY A 103 2.24 -18.85 -13.74
CA GLY A 103 1.28 -19.09 -12.66
C GLY A 103 0.06 -18.17 -12.70
N ILE A 104 -0.24 -17.56 -13.85
CA ILE A 104 -1.39 -16.65 -14.04
C ILE A 104 -2.33 -17.18 -15.13
N SER A 105 -3.61 -16.79 -15.06
CA SER A 105 -4.64 -17.13 -16.04
C SER A 105 -5.39 -15.88 -16.49
N LEU A 106 -5.70 -15.81 -17.79
CA LEU A 106 -6.51 -14.75 -18.41
C LEU A 106 -7.97 -15.17 -18.64
N LEU A 107 -8.34 -16.45 -18.48
CA LEU A 107 -9.70 -16.94 -18.78
C LEU A 107 -10.81 -16.24 -17.98
N LYS A 108 -10.50 -15.63 -16.83
CA LYS A 108 -11.45 -14.87 -16.00
C LYS A 108 -11.28 -13.36 -16.14
N THR A 109 -10.29 -12.92 -16.89
CA THR A 109 -9.98 -11.51 -17.09
C THR A 109 -10.96 -10.92 -18.08
N LYS A 110 -11.61 -9.82 -17.71
CA LYS A 110 -12.59 -9.13 -18.56
C LYS A 110 -12.08 -7.83 -19.14
N MET A 111 -11.02 -7.27 -18.54
CA MET A 111 -10.51 -5.95 -18.84
C MET A 111 -9.04 -6.03 -19.23
N VAL A 112 -8.68 -5.20 -20.20
CA VAL A 112 -7.30 -4.89 -20.56
C VAL A 112 -7.10 -3.39 -20.44
N TYR A 113 -5.92 -2.95 -20.01
CA TYR A 113 -5.59 -1.54 -19.89
C TYR A 113 -4.77 -1.09 -21.10
N LYS A 114 -5.05 0.12 -21.61
CA LYS A 114 -4.39 0.73 -22.76
C LYS A 114 -3.97 2.18 -22.45
N LEU A 115 -3.00 2.71 -23.19
CA LEU A 115 -2.58 4.11 -23.06
C LEU A 115 -3.50 5.07 -23.81
N LYS A 116 -3.82 6.20 -23.18
CA LYS A 116 -4.54 7.33 -23.80
C LYS A 116 -3.91 8.69 -23.39
N PRO A 117 -3.41 9.50 -24.33
CA PRO A 117 -3.10 9.13 -25.73
C PRO A 117 -2.08 7.99 -25.78
N ASN A 118 -1.84 7.41 -26.96
CA ASN A 118 -0.77 6.41 -27.19
C ASN A 118 0.37 7.09 -27.96
N PRO A 119 1.30 7.79 -27.29
CA PRO A 119 2.35 8.52 -27.99
C PRO A 119 3.32 7.55 -28.67
N GLU A 120 3.77 7.84 -29.90
CA GLU A 120 4.71 7.00 -30.63
C GLU A 120 6.04 6.79 -29.87
N TYR A 121 6.51 7.81 -29.14
CA TYR A 121 7.72 7.70 -28.30
C TYR A 121 7.53 6.78 -27.10
N CYS A 122 6.29 6.62 -26.66
CA CYS A 122 5.89 5.67 -25.64
C CYS A 122 5.67 4.26 -26.21
N ALA A 123 5.23 4.16 -27.46
CA ALA A 123 4.91 2.89 -28.11
C ALA A 123 6.07 1.88 -28.01
N SER A 124 5.79 0.78 -27.32
CA SER A 124 6.33 -0.56 -27.61
C SER A 124 5.32 -1.24 -28.55
N PRO A 125 5.69 -2.23 -29.37
CA PRO A 125 4.82 -2.77 -30.42
C PRO A 125 3.42 -3.22 -29.96
N VAL A 126 3.21 -3.48 -28.67
CA VAL A 126 1.87 -3.54 -28.05
C VAL A 126 1.98 -2.94 -26.65
N MET A 127 1.09 -2.02 -26.27
CA MET A 127 1.03 -1.44 -24.90
C MET A 127 -0.35 -1.64 -24.29
N GLU A 128 -0.72 -2.90 -24.30
CA GLU A 128 -1.83 -3.47 -23.54
C GLU A 128 -1.24 -4.18 -22.32
N PHE A 129 -1.89 -4.05 -21.17
CA PHE A 129 -1.48 -4.77 -19.98
C PHE A 129 -2.68 -5.35 -19.26
N PHE A 130 -2.44 -6.52 -18.69
CA PHE A 130 -3.37 -7.19 -17.80
C PHE A 130 -2.88 -7.06 -16.38
N VAL A 131 -3.79 -6.73 -15.48
CA VAL A 131 -3.54 -6.75 -14.04
C VAL A 131 -4.22 -8.01 -13.52
N VAL A 132 -3.42 -9.00 -13.16
CA VAL A 132 -3.90 -10.30 -12.69
C VAL A 132 -3.27 -10.55 -11.33
N ASN A 133 -4.11 -10.52 -10.29
CA ASN A 133 -3.67 -10.59 -8.90
C ASN A 133 -2.65 -9.48 -8.57
N ASP A 134 -1.43 -9.86 -8.18
CA ASP A 134 -0.30 -9.02 -7.82
C ASP A 134 0.74 -8.91 -8.95
N LYS A 135 0.32 -9.17 -10.20
CA LYS A 135 1.19 -9.16 -11.39
C LYS A 135 0.63 -8.28 -12.49
N ILE A 136 1.55 -7.70 -13.25
CA ILE A 136 1.25 -7.09 -14.55
C ILE A 136 1.82 -7.98 -15.65
N LEU A 137 0.97 -8.37 -16.58
CA LEU A 137 1.35 -9.08 -17.79
C LEU A 137 1.28 -8.12 -18.98
N ILE A 138 2.39 -8.01 -19.73
CA ILE A 138 2.45 -7.28 -21.00
C ILE A 138 2.80 -8.26 -22.10
N PRO A 139 1.87 -8.53 -23.05
CA PRO A 139 2.21 -9.23 -24.27
C PRO A 139 2.89 -8.27 -25.27
N ALA A 140 3.86 -8.77 -26.04
CA ALA A 140 4.46 -8.05 -27.16
C ALA A 140 4.81 -9.03 -28.28
N GLY A 141 3.85 -9.23 -29.19
CA GLY A 141 3.97 -10.30 -30.20
C GLY A 141 3.90 -11.67 -29.52
N ASP A 142 4.93 -12.49 -29.76
CA ASP A 142 5.16 -13.82 -29.20
C ASP A 142 5.83 -13.83 -27.82
N ILE A 143 6.27 -12.68 -27.33
CA ILE A 143 6.94 -12.56 -26.03
C ILE A 143 5.98 -12.06 -24.97
N PHE A 144 6.03 -12.70 -23.79
CA PHE A 144 5.30 -12.30 -22.60
C PHE A 144 6.24 -11.78 -21.53
N TYR A 145 5.97 -10.57 -21.04
CA TYR A 145 6.69 -9.95 -19.92
C TYR A 145 5.80 -9.96 -18.68
N ILE A 146 6.31 -10.50 -17.58
CA ILE A 146 5.64 -10.39 -16.28
C ILE A 146 6.40 -9.46 -15.35
N TYR A 147 5.65 -8.56 -14.74
CA TYR A 147 6.14 -7.60 -13.77
C TYR A 147 5.53 -7.92 -12.42
N GLY A 148 6.38 -7.95 -11.41
CA GLY A 148 5.98 -7.98 -10.01
C GLY A 148 5.89 -6.58 -9.47
N LYS A 149 4.93 -6.35 -8.58
CA LYS A 149 4.87 -5.11 -7.83
C LYS A 149 6.17 -4.99 -7.03
N THR A 150 6.98 -3.99 -7.33
CA THR A 150 8.04 -3.65 -6.40
C THR A 150 7.36 -3.05 -5.20
N GLN A 151 7.71 -3.56 -4.01
CA GLN A 151 7.50 -2.74 -2.82
C GLN A 151 8.13 -1.38 -3.12
N PRO A 152 7.45 -0.27 -2.76
CA PRO A 152 7.84 1.08 -3.16
C PRO A 152 9.35 1.22 -3.07
N ASP A 153 9.98 1.52 -4.20
CA ASP A 153 11.43 1.52 -4.35
C ASP A 153 12.06 2.33 -3.22
N HIS A 154 12.68 1.60 -2.33
CA HIS A 154 13.74 2.13 -1.55
C HIS A 154 15.00 1.61 -2.25
N GLY A 155 15.65 2.53 -2.95
CA GLY A 155 16.59 2.26 -4.04
C GLY A 155 17.57 1.11 -3.81
N ALA A 156 17.87 0.42 -4.90
CA ALA A 156 19.00 -0.46 -5.14
C ALA A 156 19.97 -0.63 -3.95
N ALA A 157 19.70 -1.62 -3.10
CA ALA A 157 20.70 -2.20 -2.24
C ALA A 157 20.88 -3.65 -2.66
N TYR A 158 22.12 -3.98 -2.97
CA TYR A 158 22.67 -5.31 -3.13
C TYR A 158 21.91 -6.36 -2.31
N HIS A 159 21.54 -7.46 -2.98
CA HIS A 159 21.28 -8.73 -2.30
C HIS A 159 22.52 -9.10 -1.50
N ASN A 160 22.53 -8.76 -0.21
CA ASN A 160 23.18 -9.55 0.81
C ASN A 160 22.12 -9.95 1.80
N ALA A 161 21.97 -11.28 1.94
CA ALA A 161 21.13 -11.94 2.91
C ALA A 161 21.50 -11.50 4.34
N THR A 162 20.92 -10.40 4.76
CA THR A 162 20.72 -10.06 6.16
C THR A 162 19.31 -9.53 6.21
N GLN A 163 18.37 -10.39 6.57
CA GLN A 163 17.00 -10.00 6.90
C GLN A 163 17.11 -8.79 7.83
N SER A 164 16.65 -7.63 7.36
CA SER A 164 16.84 -6.39 8.11
C SER A 164 16.20 -6.58 9.47
N LYS A 165 16.86 -6.14 10.55
CA LYS A 165 16.25 -6.20 11.90
C LYS A 165 14.87 -5.52 11.92
N ASN A 166 14.63 -4.60 10.99
CA ASN A 166 13.33 -3.95 10.80
C ASN A 166 12.28 -4.85 10.16
N ASP A 167 12.64 -5.76 9.23
CA ASP A 167 11.67 -6.70 8.63
C ASP A 167 11.16 -7.67 9.69
N SER A 168 12.06 -8.12 10.58
CA SER A 168 11.67 -8.87 11.77
C SER A 168 10.79 -8.05 12.72
N LEU A 169 11.08 -6.75 12.88
CA LEU A 169 10.39 -5.85 13.81
C LEU A 169 8.92 -5.63 13.42
N ILE A 170 8.59 -5.62 12.13
CA ILE A 170 7.23 -5.35 11.64
C ILE A 170 6.49 -6.58 11.14
N SER A 171 7.10 -7.77 11.19
CA SER A 171 6.54 -9.01 10.62
C SER A 171 5.13 -9.38 11.11
N GLY A 172 4.76 -8.97 12.33
CA GLY A 172 3.43 -9.17 12.91
C GLY A 172 2.42 -8.04 12.67
N TYR A 173 2.81 -6.98 11.96
CA TYR A 173 2.03 -5.74 11.86
C TYR A 173 1.46 -5.55 10.45
N LYS A 174 0.14 -5.35 10.36
CA LYS A 174 -0.50 -4.72 9.19
C LYS A 174 -0.08 -3.26 9.10
N LEU A 175 0.24 -2.80 7.89
CA LEU A 175 0.80 -1.47 7.62
C LEU A 175 -0.28 -0.47 7.20
N SER A 176 -0.25 0.71 7.82
CA SER A 176 -1.06 1.87 7.44
C SER A 176 -0.49 2.55 6.19
N ARG A 177 -1.29 3.40 5.53
CA ARG A 177 -0.91 4.06 4.27
C ARG A 177 -0.64 5.55 4.46
N LEU A 178 0.32 6.06 3.70
CA LEU A 178 0.47 7.50 3.45
C LEU A 178 -0.33 7.89 2.19
N PRO A 179 -0.70 9.17 2.00
CA PRO A 179 -0.46 10.29 2.92
C PRO A 179 -1.33 10.15 4.17
N MET A 180 -0.84 10.64 5.31
CA MET A 180 -1.60 10.60 6.56
C MET A 180 -2.60 11.76 6.61
N ASP A 181 -3.86 11.47 6.39
CA ASP A 181 -4.97 12.39 6.68
C ASP A 181 -5.36 12.23 8.16
N PHE A 182 -4.87 13.13 9.02
CA PHE A 182 -5.11 13.02 10.46
C PHE A 182 -6.56 13.30 10.82
N ASP A 183 -7.20 14.30 10.21
CA ASP A 183 -8.60 14.62 10.50
C ASP A 183 -9.48 13.41 10.20
N ARG A 184 -9.24 12.74 9.05
CA ARG A 184 -9.93 11.49 8.74
C ARG A 184 -9.62 10.37 9.73
N TYR A 185 -8.35 10.15 10.07
CA TYR A 185 -7.99 9.13 11.07
C TYR A 185 -8.64 9.43 12.43
N TYR A 186 -8.66 10.70 12.82
CA TYR A 186 -9.23 11.14 14.07
C TYR A 186 -10.74 10.90 14.09
N ASP A 187 -11.45 11.46 13.12
CA ASP A 187 -12.91 11.47 13.09
C ASP A 187 -13.49 10.08 12.82
N THR A 188 -12.86 9.33 11.92
CA THR A 188 -13.41 8.05 11.46
C THR A 188 -12.89 6.85 12.25
N CYS A 189 -11.68 6.94 12.79
CA CYS A 189 -11.01 5.81 13.41
C CYS A 189 -10.99 5.86 14.92
N ARG A 190 -10.80 7.03 15.55
CA ARG A 190 -10.85 7.16 17.02
C ARG A 190 -12.10 6.52 17.65
N PRO A 191 -13.34 6.76 17.15
CA PRO A 191 -14.53 6.17 17.75
C PRO A 191 -14.61 4.64 17.62
N LYS A 192 -13.86 4.05 16.68
CA LYS A 192 -13.83 2.60 16.43
C LYS A 192 -12.78 1.87 17.25
N ILE A 193 -11.82 2.60 17.81
CA ILE A 193 -10.68 2.06 18.54
C ILE A 193 -10.79 2.34 20.04
N THR A 194 -11.60 3.32 20.46
CA THR A 194 -11.88 3.56 21.87
C THR A 194 -13.10 2.76 22.34
N ASN A 195 -13.01 2.16 23.52
CA ASN A 195 -14.15 1.50 24.15
C ASN A 195 -15.03 2.51 24.92
N SER A 196 -16.11 2.04 25.53
CA SER A 196 -17.04 2.85 26.32
C SER A 196 -16.41 3.57 27.52
N LYS A 197 -15.18 3.21 27.91
CA LYS A 197 -14.40 3.86 28.97
C LYS A 197 -13.36 4.85 28.43
N GLY A 198 -13.39 5.16 27.12
CA GLY A 198 -12.43 6.05 26.47
C GLY A 198 -11.03 5.46 26.33
N LYS A 199 -10.85 4.15 26.54
CA LYS A 199 -9.54 3.49 26.40
C LYS A 199 -9.35 2.97 24.98
N PRO A 200 -8.22 3.28 24.32
CA PRO A 200 -7.94 2.77 22.98
C PRO A 200 -7.65 1.26 23.01
N GLN A 201 -7.89 0.60 21.88
CA GLN A 201 -7.70 -0.82 21.64
C GLN A 201 -7.13 -1.05 20.24
N THR A 202 -6.25 -2.05 20.11
CA THR A 202 -5.80 -2.55 18.80
C THR A 202 -7.01 -3.03 18.00
N SER A 203 -7.11 -2.62 16.73
CA SER A 203 -8.30 -2.86 15.91
C SER A 203 -7.98 -2.80 14.42
N ASP A 204 -8.71 -3.57 13.62
CA ASP A 204 -8.68 -3.52 12.16
C ASP A 204 -9.94 -2.89 11.55
N LYS A 205 -10.86 -2.33 12.36
CA LYS A 205 -12.07 -1.62 11.91
C LYS A 205 -11.81 -0.35 11.10
N CYS A 206 -10.54 0.02 11.03
CA CYS A 206 -9.98 1.16 10.33
C CYS A 206 -9.33 0.79 8.99
N ALA A 207 -9.31 -0.50 8.67
CA ALA A 207 -8.80 -1.01 7.42
C ALA A 207 -9.64 -0.52 6.23
N PRO A 208 -9.03 -0.43 5.03
CA PRO A 208 -7.63 -0.77 4.72
C PRO A 208 -6.63 0.38 4.93
N GLU A 209 -7.08 1.54 5.41
CA GLU A 209 -6.28 2.77 5.44
C GLU A 209 -5.40 2.86 6.70
N PHE A 210 -5.98 2.55 7.87
CA PHE A 210 -5.27 2.60 9.15
C PHE A 210 -5.38 1.28 9.93
N PHE A 211 -4.26 0.85 10.50
CA PHE A 211 -4.19 -0.29 11.40
C PHE A 211 -3.63 0.17 12.76
N PRO A 212 -4.49 0.65 13.67
CA PRO A 212 -4.12 1.13 14.99
C PRO A 212 -3.77 -0.02 15.94
N TYR A 213 -2.65 0.15 16.64
CA TYR A 213 -2.18 -0.72 17.72
C TYR A 213 -2.06 0.06 19.01
N VAL A 214 -2.21 -0.61 20.15
CA VAL A 214 -1.96 -0.01 21.47
C VAL A 214 -0.79 -0.72 22.13
N ALA A 215 0.21 0.04 22.55
CA ALA A 215 1.38 -0.51 23.23
C ALA A 215 0.98 -1.06 24.61
N ASP A 216 1.30 -2.33 24.87
CA ASP A 216 1.03 -3.00 26.14
C ASP A 216 2.35 -3.21 26.92
N PRO A 217 2.47 -2.71 28.16
CA PRO A 217 3.67 -2.92 28.98
C PRO A 217 3.95 -4.39 29.32
N LYS A 218 2.97 -5.28 29.16
CA LYS A 218 3.13 -6.73 29.36
C LYS A 218 3.59 -7.47 28.10
N SER A 219 3.55 -6.82 26.94
CA SER A 219 3.94 -7.44 25.68
C SER A 219 5.46 -7.58 25.59
N ASP A 220 5.94 -8.71 25.08
CA ASP A 220 7.33 -8.89 24.72
C ASP A 220 7.70 -8.33 23.33
N ASP A 221 6.70 -7.81 22.62
CA ASP A 221 6.88 -7.23 21.29
C ASP A 221 7.89 -6.05 21.33
N PRO A 222 8.96 -6.09 20.51
CA PRO A 222 9.98 -5.06 20.53
C PRO A 222 9.48 -3.68 20.09
N LEU A 223 8.50 -3.60 19.20
CA LEU A 223 7.90 -2.35 18.73
C LEU A 223 7.03 -1.73 19.82
N MET A 224 6.21 -2.54 20.51
CA MET A 224 5.44 -2.08 21.67
C MET A 224 6.36 -1.58 22.79
N LYS A 225 7.45 -2.30 23.08
CA LYS A 225 8.47 -1.86 24.05
C LYS A 225 9.15 -0.57 23.62
N LEU A 226 9.46 -0.42 22.33
CA LEU A 226 10.07 0.78 21.79
C LEU A 226 9.14 1.99 21.95
N VAL A 227 7.88 1.87 21.51
CA VAL A 227 6.87 2.95 21.66
C VAL A 227 6.63 3.27 23.14
N GLY A 228 6.37 2.27 23.98
CA GLY A 228 5.99 2.48 25.38
C GLY A 228 7.11 3.01 26.29
N ASN A 229 8.37 2.82 25.91
CA ASN A 229 9.54 3.31 26.67
C ASN A 229 10.23 4.54 26.05
N HIS A 230 9.78 4.98 24.86
CA HIS A 230 10.40 6.12 24.19
C HIS A 230 10.12 7.45 24.90
N ASN A 231 11.06 8.38 24.77
CA ASN A 231 10.93 9.72 25.32
C ASN A 231 10.55 10.74 24.23
N TYR A 232 9.33 11.27 24.35
CA TYR A 232 8.70 12.14 23.36
C TYR A 232 9.02 13.63 23.53
N THR A 233 9.95 14.00 24.42
CA THR A 233 10.24 15.41 24.77
C THR A 233 10.84 16.27 23.65
N MET A 234 11.38 15.71 22.56
CA MET A 234 12.12 16.51 21.55
C MET A 234 11.25 17.09 20.41
N GLY A 235 9.92 17.04 20.51
CA GLY A 235 9.00 17.34 19.40
C GLY A 235 8.32 18.71 19.35
N GLY A 236 8.42 19.55 20.39
CA GLY A 236 7.91 20.94 20.32
C GLY A 236 6.56 21.23 20.98
N HIS A 237 6.11 20.48 21.98
CA HIS A 237 5.04 20.95 22.86
C HIS A 237 5.57 21.92 23.94
N ARG A 238 4.76 22.93 24.28
CA ARG A 238 4.98 23.95 25.33
C ARG A 238 5.06 23.40 26.78
N TYR A 239 5.01 22.07 26.96
CA TYR A 239 4.94 21.39 28.26
C TYR A 239 6.07 20.36 28.49
N ALA A 240 7.20 20.52 27.80
CA ALA A 240 8.29 19.53 27.75
C ALA A 240 9.00 19.22 29.09
N ASP A 241 8.84 20.08 30.11
CA ASP A 241 9.47 19.87 31.42
C ASP A 241 8.70 18.84 32.25
N GLY A 242 9.31 17.66 32.46
CA GLY A 242 8.80 16.61 33.35
C GLY A 242 8.20 15.38 32.67
N PHE A 243 8.26 15.29 31.34
CA PHE A 243 7.65 14.17 30.63
C PHE A 243 8.43 12.85 30.79
N SER A 244 7.74 11.78 31.20
CA SER A 244 8.25 10.40 31.30
C SER A 244 7.67 9.50 30.19
N PRO A 245 8.31 8.37 29.84
CA PRO A 245 7.76 7.44 28.84
C PRO A 245 6.35 6.91 29.16
N PRO A 246 5.54 6.53 28.14
CA PRO A 246 4.14 6.09 28.30
C PRO A 246 3.95 5.03 29.39
N PHE A 247 4.76 3.98 29.40
CA PHE A 247 4.65 2.89 30.37
C PHE A 247 4.91 3.35 31.80
N LYS A 248 5.84 4.29 32.00
CA LYS A 248 6.11 4.88 33.32
C LYS A 248 4.93 5.72 33.82
N GLN A 249 4.18 6.33 32.91
CA GLN A 249 2.98 7.11 33.22
C GLN A 249 1.68 6.31 33.22
N LYS A 250 1.73 5.02 32.85
CA LYS A 250 0.55 4.18 32.59
C LYS A 250 -0.39 4.81 31.54
N ALA A 251 0.15 5.59 30.61
CA ALA A 251 -0.60 6.19 29.52
C ALA A 251 -0.64 5.21 28.34
N PRO A 252 -1.80 5.04 27.66
CA PRO A 252 -1.86 4.21 26.47
C PRO A 252 -1.21 4.95 25.29
N ALA A 253 -0.20 4.33 24.67
CA ALA A 253 0.36 4.82 23.43
C ALA A 253 -0.30 4.08 22.27
N THR A 254 -1.13 4.78 21.49
CA THR A 254 -1.68 4.25 20.24
C THR A 254 -0.70 4.54 19.13
N PHE A 255 -0.45 3.59 18.25
CA PHE A 255 0.46 3.80 17.14
C PHE A 255 0.01 3.14 15.84
N LEU A 256 0.45 3.75 14.75
CA LEU A 256 0.33 3.25 13.39
C LEU A 256 1.72 2.90 12.87
N VAL A 257 1.82 1.84 12.05
CA VAL A 257 3.08 1.40 11.45
C VAL A 257 3.07 1.70 9.96
N PHE A 258 4.12 2.36 9.49
CA PHE A 258 4.35 2.66 8.08
C PHE A 258 5.76 2.21 7.67
N THR A 259 5.93 1.89 6.40
CA THR A 259 7.24 1.58 5.79
C THR A 259 7.49 2.54 4.62
N PRO A 260 7.81 3.81 4.90
CA PRO A 260 8.10 4.80 3.85
C PRO A 260 9.47 4.55 3.18
N MET A 261 10.37 3.86 3.90
CA MET A 261 11.77 3.52 3.64
C MET A 261 12.19 2.04 3.66
N ASN A 262 13.19 1.60 2.87
CA ASN A 262 13.85 0.31 3.08
C ASN A 262 14.63 0.56 4.35
N GLN A 263 14.52 -0.35 5.29
CA GLN A 263 15.22 -0.23 6.56
C GLN A 263 14.78 1.00 7.38
N VAL A 264 13.68 1.70 7.04
CA VAL A 264 13.08 2.71 7.91
C VAL A 264 11.63 2.33 8.21
N VAL A 265 11.37 2.02 9.47
CA VAL A 265 10.01 1.87 10.00
C VAL A 265 9.63 3.22 10.57
N LEU A 266 8.47 3.73 10.18
CA LEU A 266 7.94 4.98 10.67
C LEU A 266 6.72 4.66 11.53
N LEU A 267 6.68 5.22 12.73
CA LEU A 267 5.58 5.04 13.66
C LEU A 267 4.94 6.39 13.90
N ARG A 268 3.64 6.53 13.62
CA ARG A 268 2.87 7.65 14.17
C ARG A 268 2.35 7.21 15.52
N VAL A 269 2.63 7.98 16.56
CA VAL A 269 2.17 7.73 17.92
C VAL A 269 1.20 8.85 18.29
N ASP A 270 0.08 8.48 18.91
CA ASP A 270 -0.96 9.37 19.39
C ASP A 270 -1.43 8.90 20.79
N ASP A 271 -1.88 9.86 21.62
CA ASP A 271 -2.60 9.60 22.87
C ASP A 271 -4.09 9.86 22.63
N PHE A 272 -4.89 8.79 22.63
CA PHE A 272 -6.35 8.88 22.47
C PHE A 272 -7.12 8.68 23.77
N GLU A 273 -6.43 8.64 24.92
CA GLU A 273 -7.11 8.52 26.20
C GLU A 273 -7.87 9.82 26.52
N VAL A 274 -9.16 9.68 26.78
CA VAL A 274 -9.99 10.77 27.29
C VAL A 274 -10.07 10.63 28.81
N VAL A 275 -9.60 11.65 29.54
CA VAL A 275 -9.67 11.68 31.00
C VAL A 275 -10.54 12.87 31.39
N ARG A 276 -11.63 12.62 32.14
CA ARG A 276 -12.56 13.67 32.61
C ARG A 276 -13.16 14.54 31.49
N ASN A 277 -13.47 13.93 30.34
CA ASN A 277 -13.98 14.60 29.13
C ASN A 277 -13.00 15.59 28.47
N GLU A 278 -11.73 15.56 28.85
CA GLU A 278 -10.67 16.34 28.20
C GLU A 278 -9.67 15.40 27.52
N GLU A 279 -9.12 15.89 26.41
CA GLU A 279 -8.11 15.18 25.63
C GLU A 279 -6.73 15.43 26.21
N ARG A 280 -5.94 14.37 26.35
CA ARG A 280 -4.54 14.48 26.77
C ARG A 280 -3.67 14.73 25.55
N ASP A 281 -3.22 15.97 25.36
CA ASP A 281 -2.35 16.34 24.24
C ASP A 281 -0.86 16.14 24.56
N ILE A 282 -0.51 14.91 24.88
CA ILE A 282 0.78 14.59 25.46
C ILE A 282 1.75 13.99 24.43
N MET A 283 1.21 13.20 23.50
CA MET A 283 1.96 12.53 22.43
C MET A 283 1.24 12.67 21.08
N ALA A 284 0.36 13.65 20.91
CA ALA A 284 -0.46 13.73 19.71
C ALA A 284 0.41 14.00 18.47
N GLY A 285 0.38 13.07 17.52
CA GLY A 285 1.00 13.23 16.22
C GLY A 285 2.52 13.24 16.19
N VAL A 286 3.18 12.50 17.09
CA VAL A 286 4.64 12.29 16.99
C VAL A 286 4.93 11.17 16.00
N TYR A 287 5.81 11.43 15.04
CA TYR A 287 6.42 10.41 14.20
C TYR A 287 7.76 9.99 14.78
N LEU A 288 7.93 8.68 15.00
CA LEU A 288 9.22 8.05 15.32
C LEU A 288 9.76 7.38 14.07
N SER A 289 11.00 7.67 13.72
CA SER A 289 11.72 6.98 12.66
C SER A 289 12.66 5.93 13.27
N VAL A 290 12.52 4.68 12.83
CA VAL A 290 13.19 3.52 13.40
C VAL A 290 14.06 2.84 12.33
N VAL A 291 15.36 2.74 12.61
CA VAL A 291 16.34 2.07 11.76
C VAL A 291 17.08 1.03 12.59
N ASN A 292 17.18 -0.20 12.08
CA ASN A 292 17.83 -1.32 12.75
C ASN A 292 17.32 -1.58 14.19
N GLY A 293 16.00 -1.45 14.38
CA GLY A 293 15.32 -1.68 15.66
C GLY A 293 15.50 -0.57 16.70
N LYS A 294 16.00 0.61 16.31
CA LYS A 294 16.20 1.76 17.22
C LYS A 294 15.56 3.02 16.65
N VAL A 295 14.97 3.85 17.50
CA VAL A 295 14.55 5.20 17.12
C VAL A 295 15.80 6.02 16.79
N VAL A 296 15.89 6.51 15.55
CA VAL A 296 17.01 7.34 15.08
C VAL A 296 16.65 8.81 14.98
N ASP A 297 15.37 9.13 14.88
CA ASP A 297 14.87 10.49 14.86
C ASP A 297 13.37 10.56 15.21
N GLN A 298 12.88 11.74 15.59
CA GLN A 298 11.46 12.00 15.82
C GLN A 298 11.06 13.41 15.39
N ILE A 299 9.81 13.57 14.95
CA ILE A 299 9.23 14.88 14.58
C ILE A 299 7.74 14.92 14.94
N SER A 300 7.20 16.09 15.20
CA SER A 300 5.77 16.29 15.47
C SER A 300 5.28 17.62 14.91
N GLY A 301 3.97 17.88 15.04
CA GLY A 301 3.35 19.11 14.55
C GLY A 301 3.19 19.16 13.02
N CYS A 302 3.16 18.01 12.36
CA CYS A 302 2.99 17.92 10.90
C CYS A 302 2.31 16.61 10.46
N HIS A 303 1.98 16.53 9.18
CA HIS A 303 1.51 15.32 8.51
C HIS A 303 2.45 14.92 7.39
N LEU A 304 2.71 13.63 7.24
CA LEU A 304 3.57 13.12 6.16
C LEU A 304 2.74 12.87 4.91
N ASN A 305 3.16 13.45 3.80
CA ASN A 305 2.62 13.15 2.48
C ASN A 305 3.24 11.87 1.88
N LEU A 306 2.87 11.55 0.64
CA LEU A 306 3.39 10.39 -0.10
C LEU A 306 4.89 10.46 -0.40
N GLU A 307 5.47 11.66 -0.41
CA GLU A 307 6.89 11.90 -0.64
C GLU A 307 7.70 11.97 0.66
N TYR A 308 7.05 11.61 1.78
CA TYR A 308 7.62 11.64 3.13
C TYR A 308 8.06 13.04 3.56
N VAL A 309 7.41 14.07 3.00
CA VAL A 309 7.53 15.45 3.39
C VAL A 309 6.54 15.72 4.51
N CYS A 310 7.07 16.24 5.61
CA CYS A 310 6.36 16.67 6.80
C CYS A 310 5.81 18.07 6.51
N LEU A 311 4.49 18.17 6.43
CA LEU A 311 3.73 19.39 6.16
C LEU A 311 3.12 19.91 7.46
N ALA A 312 3.55 21.09 7.92
CA ALA A 312 2.92 21.82 9.01
C ALA A 312 2.09 22.94 8.40
N GLU A 313 0.77 22.96 8.66
CA GLU A 313 -0.15 23.95 8.08
C GLU A 313 -0.05 24.05 6.54
N GLY A 314 0.18 22.90 5.89
CA GLY A 314 0.35 22.81 4.44
C GLY A 314 1.74 23.22 3.92
N GLN A 315 2.64 23.69 4.77
CA GLN A 315 4.01 24.08 4.40
C GLN A 315 5.01 22.96 4.71
N ALA A 316 5.94 22.72 3.78
CA ALA A 316 7.01 21.75 3.97
C ALA A 316 8.01 22.25 5.02
N VAL A 317 8.13 21.52 6.13
CA VAL A 317 9.06 21.87 7.24
C VAL A 317 10.20 20.88 7.40
N ALA A 318 10.01 19.63 6.95
CA ALA A 318 11.05 18.62 6.93
C ALA A 318 10.78 17.53 5.89
N LYS A 319 11.80 16.77 5.53
CA LYS A 319 11.68 15.56 4.71
C LYS A 319 12.39 14.39 5.38
N LEU A 320 11.76 13.23 5.42
CA LEU A 320 12.39 12.00 5.89
C LEU A 320 13.43 11.52 4.86
N ALA A 321 14.68 11.39 5.29
CA ALA A 321 15.78 10.93 4.44
C ALA A 321 15.99 9.40 4.53
N PRO A 322 16.66 8.77 3.54
CA PRO A 322 16.95 7.32 3.51
C PRO A 322 17.64 6.76 4.75
N ASN A 323 18.38 7.58 5.49
CA ASN A 323 19.02 7.19 6.74
C ASN A 323 18.09 7.23 7.96
N GLY A 324 16.80 7.50 7.75
CA GLY A 324 15.79 7.63 8.79
C GLY A 324 15.76 8.98 9.51
N LYS A 325 16.60 9.96 9.15
CA LYS A 325 16.57 11.29 9.80
C LYS A 325 15.63 12.26 9.09
N PHE A 326 14.97 13.13 9.85
CA PHE A 326 14.19 14.24 9.32
C PHE A 326 15.11 15.43 9.02
N GLN A 327 15.23 15.77 7.74
CA GLN A 327 16.00 16.93 7.30
C GLN A 327 15.07 18.14 7.26
N LYS A 328 15.37 19.17 8.06
CA LYS A 328 14.60 20.42 8.02
C LYS A 328 14.73 21.07 6.66
N ILE A 329 13.61 21.56 6.14
CA ILE A 329 13.56 22.36 4.92
C ILE A 329 13.57 23.81 5.38
N THR A 330 14.71 24.48 5.22
CA THR A 330 14.77 25.94 5.34
C THR A 330 14.25 26.53 4.05
N ASN A 331 13.07 27.17 4.10
CA ASN A 331 12.65 28.05 3.03
C ASN A 331 13.64 29.23 2.95
N PRO A 332 14.11 29.61 1.75
CA PRO A 332 14.90 30.81 1.56
C PRO A 332 14.12 32.09 1.90
#